data_AF-A8P761-F1
#
_entry.id   AF-A8P761-F1
#
_cell.length_a   1.000
_cell.length_b   1.000
_cell.length_c   1.000
_cell.angle_alpha   90.00
_cell.angle_beta   90.00
_cell.angle_gamma   90.00
#
_symmetry.space_group_name_H-M   'P 1'
#
loop_
_entity.id
_entity.type
_entity.pdbx_description
1 polymer ?
#
loop_
_entity_poly.entity_id
_entity_poly.type
_entity_poly.pdbx_seq_one_letter_code
_entity_poly.pdbx_strand_id
1 'polypeptide(L)'
;MDPQLHEALVSAMYHLRIFNNIRIATVTAVIADYFQTFDLEVKHVWSEEMSPVKVLYFLTRYSIFIHYGLVFHYQRLRGLAVEECRAYYIAATVVITLNSALSSALIYIQVWGWAKLSRPLGIYLVAQFIISYSLTFFFEAWYFRSILRTLRRGYTAPLSAMNNCF
;
A
#
# COMPACT_ATOMS: atom_id res chain seq x y z
N MET A 1 -17.68 3.00 -34.80
CA MET A 1 -17.17 3.05 -33.42
C MET A 1 -17.03 4.53 -33.08
N ASP A 2 -17.62 4.99 -31.98
CA ASP A 2 -17.66 6.42 -31.62
C ASP A 2 -16.23 6.95 -31.39
N PRO A 3 -15.78 8.01 -32.09
CA PRO A 3 -14.43 8.56 -31.92
C PRO A 3 -14.12 8.97 -30.47
N GLN A 4 -15.12 9.42 -29.70
CA GLN A 4 -14.92 9.78 -28.29
C GLN A 4 -14.58 8.55 -27.42
N LEU A 5 -15.18 7.40 -27.72
CA LEU A 5 -14.90 6.15 -27.03
C LEU A 5 -13.48 5.66 -27.33
N HIS A 6 -12.98 5.86 -28.54
CA HIS A 6 -11.64 5.43 -28.93
C HIS A 6 -10.55 6.19 -28.18
N GLU A 7 -10.66 7.52 -28.09
CA GLU A 7 -9.67 8.33 -27.36
C GLU A 7 -9.66 8.02 -25.86
N ALA A 8 -10.84 7.84 -25.25
CA ALA A 8 -10.97 7.45 -23.86
C ALA A 8 -10.32 6.06 -23.58
N LEU A 9 -10.52 5.10 -24.50
CA LEU A 9 -9.93 3.77 -24.39
C LEU A 9 -8.40 3.81 -24.47
N VAL A 10 -7.84 4.55 -25.43
CA VAL A 10 -6.39 4.67 -25.62
C VAL A 10 -5.74 5.31 -24.40
N SER A 11 -6.35 6.36 -23.84
CA SER A 11 -5.88 7.01 -22.61
C SER A 11 -5.88 6.04 -21.42
N ALA A 12 -6.98 5.31 -21.21
CA ALA A 12 -7.09 4.32 -20.14
C ALA A 12 -6.01 3.22 -20.26
N MET A 13 -5.80 2.68 -21.47
CA MET A 13 -4.77 1.67 -21.72
C MET A 13 -3.36 2.18 -21.44
N TYR A 14 -3.07 3.44 -21.81
CA TYR A 14 -1.78 4.07 -21.54
C TYR A 14 -1.51 4.20 -20.03
N HIS A 15 -2.50 4.68 -19.27
CA HIS A 15 -2.40 4.78 -17.81
C HIS A 15 -2.20 3.42 -17.14
N LEU A 16 -2.95 2.39 -17.56
CA LEU A 16 -2.82 1.03 -17.04
C LEU A 16 -1.43 0.45 -17.32
N ARG A 17 -0.88 0.71 -18.52
CA ARG A 17 0.47 0.25 -18.87
C ARG A 17 1.54 0.88 -18.00
N ILE A 18 1.49 2.20 -17.79
CA ILE A 18 2.43 2.90 -16.89
C ILE A 18 2.32 2.33 -15.48
N PHE A 19 1.09 2.18 -14.98
CA PHE A 19 0.85 1.68 -13.62
C PHE A 19 1.42 0.27 -13.44
N ASN A 20 1.19 -0.63 -14.40
CA ASN A 20 1.74 -1.99 -14.34
C ASN A 20 3.27 -2.02 -14.42
N ASN A 21 3.88 -1.18 -15.27
CA ASN A 21 5.33 -1.08 -15.37
C ASN A 21 5.95 -0.58 -14.05
N ILE A 22 5.37 0.46 -13.45
CA ILE A 22 5.82 0.98 -12.15
C ILE A 22 5.69 -0.10 -11.08
N ARG A 23 4.55 -0.82 -11.05
CA ARG A 23 4.35 -1.92 -10.09
C ARG A 23 5.42 -3.01 -10.22
N ILE A 24 5.73 -3.45 -11.43
CA ILE A 24 6.76 -4.47 -11.67
C ILE A 24 8.13 -3.95 -11.25
N ALA A 25 8.46 -2.70 -11.59
CA ALA A 25 9.71 -2.06 -11.19
C ALA A 25 9.84 -1.98 -9.66
N THR A 26 8.78 -1.56 -8.96
CA THR A 26 8.75 -1.49 -7.49
C THR A 26 8.93 -2.86 -6.86
N VAL A 27 8.20 -3.89 -7.33
CA VAL A 27 8.36 -5.26 -6.82
C VAL A 27 9.79 -5.75 -7.02
N THR A 28 10.36 -5.50 -8.21
CA THR A 28 11.74 -5.90 -8.53
C THR A 28 12.74 -5.20 -7.60
N ALA A 29 12.56 -3.91 -7.35
CA ALA A 29 13.39 -3.15 -6.43
C ALA A 29 13.30 -3.67 -5.00
N VAL A 30 12.09 -4.01 -4.51
CA VAL A 30 11.89 -4.60 -3.17
C VAL A 30 12.59 -5.95 -3.06
N ILE A 31 12.47 -6.81 -4.08
CA ILE A 31 13.13 -8.12 -4.09
C ILE A 31 14.66 -7.95 -4.10
N ALA A 32 15.18 -7.06 -4.94
CA ALA A 32 16.61 -6.78 -5.01
C ALA A 32 17.16 -6.24 -3.68
N ASP A 33 16.48 -5.27 -3.07
CA ASP A 33 16.83 -4.71 -1.77
C ASP A 33 16.82 -5.80 -0.68
N TYR A 34 15.80 -6.67 -0.68
CA TYR A 34 15.70 -7.77 0.27
C TYR A 34 16.94 -8.68 0.19
N PHE A 35 17.28 -9.18 -1.01
CA PHE A 35 18.42 -10.07 -1.17
C PHE A 35 19.76 -9.41 -0.88
N GLN A 36 19.94 -8.14 -1.28
CA GLN A 36 21.19 -7.42 -1.04
C GLN A 36 21.43 -7.12 0.45
N THR A 37 20.36 -6.92 1.22
CA THR A 37 20.45 -6.52 2.63
C THR A 37 20.24 -7.66 3.61
N PHE A 38 19.83 -8.84 3.14
CA PHE A 38 19.53 -10.00 4.00
C PHE A 38 20.73 -10.47 4.83
N ASP A 39 21.92 -10.57 4.22
CA ASP A 39 23.12 -11.00 4.96
C ASP A 39 23.48 -10.04 6.09
N LEU A 40 23.30 -8.73 5.85
CA LEU A 40 23.50 -7.69 6.84
C LEU A 40 22.43 -7.74 7.94
N GLU A 41 21.17 -7.99 7.56
CA GLU A 41 20.03 -8.15 8.47
C GLU A 41 20.27 -9.31 9.44
N VAL A 42 20.66 -10.48 8.95
CA VAL A 42 20.93 -11.66 9.79
C VAL A 42 22.11 -11.39 10.73
N LYS A 43 23.16 -10.74 10.24
CA LYS A 43 24.36 -10.48 11.04
C LYS A 43 24.16 -9.43 12.14
N HIS A 44 23.36 -8.39 11.90
CA HIS A 44 23.28 -7.24 12.81
C HIS A 44 21.92 -7.15 13.50
N VAL A 45 20.82 -7.42 12.79
CA VAL A 45 19.48 -7.25 13.35
C VAL A 45 19.06 -8.48 14.14
N TRP A 46 19.35 -9.69 13.67
CA TRP A 46 18.79 -10.90 14.29
C TRP A 46 19.42 -11.22 15.66
N SER A 47 20.72 -10.98 15.83
CA SER A 47 21.45 -11.27 17.08
C SER A 47 21.21 -10.27 18.20
N GLU A 48 20.72 -9.07 17.89
CA GLU A 48 20.49 -8.01 18.89
C GLU A 48 19.20 -8.23 19.71
N GLU A 49 19.13 -7.63 20.90
CA GLU A 49 17.91 -7.65 21.71
C GLU A 49 16.72 -6.99 20.99
N MET A 50 15.50 -7.42 21.35
CA MET A 50 14.28 -6.89 20.74
C MET A 50 14.01 -5.45 21.19
N SER A 51 14.32 -4.47 20.32
CA SER A 51 13.97 -3.06 20.52
C SER A 51 12.68 -2.68 19.78
N PRO A 52 11.97 -1.62 20.20
CA PRO A 52 10.80 -1.12 19.47
C PRO A 52 11.10 -0.73 18.01
N VAL A 53 12.31 -0.21 17.75
CA VAL A 53 12.76 0.15 16.40
C VAL A 53 12.98 -1.12 15.55
N LYS A 54 13.52 -2.18 16.14
CA LYS A 54 13.68 -3.49 15.49
C LYS A 54 12.33 -4.11 15.13
N VAL A 55 11.33 -4.02 16.00
CA VAL A 55 9.95 -4.45 15.70
C VAL A 55 9.38 -3.65 14.53
N LEU A 56 9.55 -2.33 14.55
CA LEU A 56 9.08 -1.45 13.47
C LEU A 56 9.73 -1.82 12.13
N TYR A 57 11.03 -2.06 12.13
CA TYR A 57 11.79 -2.51 10.96
C TYR A 57 11.26 -3.84 10.39
N PHE A 58 10.97 -4.82 11.25
CA PHE A 58 10.41 -6.09 10.77
C PHE A 58 9.00 -5.92 10.21
N LEU A 59 8.15 -5.12 10.86
CA LEU A 59 6.80 -4.89 10.37
C LEU A 59 6.80 -4.19 9.01
N THR A 60 7.65 -3.17 8.80
CA THR A 60 7.76 -2.52 7.48
C THR A 60 8.26 -3.48 6.42
N ARG A 61 9.36 -4.20 6.72
CA ARG A 61 10.03 -5.06 5.75
C ARG A 61 9.18 -6.25 5.31
N TYR A 62 8.44 -6.87 6.23
CA TYR A 62 7.70 -8.09 5.92
C TYR A 62 6.22 -7.85 5.56
N SER A 63 5.63 -6.71 5.94
CA SER A 63 4.23 -6.40 5.57
C SER A 63 4.02 -6.21 4.07
N ILE A 64 5.06 -5.82 3.32
CA ILE A 64 4.99 -5.66 1.87
C ILE A 64 4.66 -6.99 1.16
N PHE A 65 5.15 -8.12 1.67
CA PHE A 65 4.84 -9.44 1.13
C PHE A 65 3.37 -9.81 1.37
N ILE A 66 2.81 -9.43 2.52
CA ILE A 66 1.38 -9.60 2.81
C ILE A 66 0.54 -8.78 1.82
N HIS A 67 0.91 -7.52 1.59
CA HIS A 67 0.23 -6.69 0.61
C HIS A 67 0.24 -7.31 -0.79
N TYR A 68 1.41 -7.72 -1.29
CA TYR A 68 1.50 -8.33 -2.62
C TYR A 68 0.79 -9.69 -2.70
N GLY A 69 0.76 -10.46 -1.62
CA GLY A 69 -0.03 -11.69 -1.52
C GLY A 69 -1.53 -11.42 -1.68
N LEU A 70 -2.07 -10.42 -0.98
CA LEU A 70 -3.47 -10.01 -1.11
C LEU A 70 -3.79 -9.50 -2.52
N VAL A 71 -2.90 -8.67 -3.08
CA VAL A 71 -3.05 -8.13 -4.43
C VAL A 71 -3.04 -9.23 -5.48
N PHE A 72 -2.10 -10.18 -5.37
CA PHE A 72 -2.04 -11.32 -6.25
C PHE A 72 -3.32 -12.16 -6.17
N HIS A 73 -3.84 -12.37 -4.96
CA HIS A 73 -5.04 -13.15 -4.73
C HIS A 73 -6.25 -12.57 -5.49
N TYR A 74 -6.60 -11.31 -5.28
CA TYR A 74 -7.79 -10.74 -5.93
C TYR A 74 -7.58 -10.46 -7.43
N GLN A 75 -6.35 -10.21 -7.89
CA GLN A 75 -6.11 -9.92 -9.31
C GLN A 75 -6.00 -11.17 -10.19
N ARG A 76 -5.51 -12.29 -9.65
CA ARG A 76 -5.18 -13.48 -10.46
C ARG A 76 -6.19 -14.60 -10.33
N LEU A 77 -6.89 -14.73 -9.20
CA LEU A 77 -7.88 -15.77 -9.02
C LEU A 77 -9.18 -15.40 -9.72
N ARG A 78 -9.53 -16.20 -10.73
CA ARG A 78 -10.83 -16.13 -11.40
C ARG A 78 -11.88 -16.82 -10.51
N GLY A 79 -13.10 -16.30 -10.51
CA GLY A 79 -14.22 -16.90 -9.78
C GLY A 79 -14.41 -16.39 -8.34
N LEU A 80 -13.75 -15.32 -7.94
CA LEU A 80 -14.07 -14.63 -6.68
C LEU A 80 -15.43 -13.95 -6.79
N ALA A 81 -16.26 -14.10 -5.75
CA ALA A 81 -17.46 -13.30 -5.61
C ALA A 81 -17.10 -11.82 -5.45
N VAL A 82 -17.98 -10.91 -5.88
CA VAL A 82 -17.77 -9.45 -5.79
C VAL A 82 -17.50 -9.01 -4.34
N GLU A 83 -18.14 -9.65 -3.36
CA GLU A 83 -17.94 -9.35 -1.94
C GLU A 83 -16.54 -9.72 -1.44
N GLU A 84 -16.04 -10.90 -1.83
CA GLU A 84 -14.68 -11.37 -1.52
C GLU A 84 -13.64 -10.45 -2.16
N CYS A 85 -13.82 -10.14 -3.44
CA CYS A 85 -12.97 -9.22 -4.18
C CYS A 85 -12.81 -7.87 -3.46
N ARG A 86 -13.94 -7.33 -2.98
CA ARG A 86 -13.97 -6.08 -2.21
C ARG A 86 -13.26 -6.22 -0.87
N ALA A 87 -13.44 -7.34 -0.16
CA ALA A 87 -12.76 -7.58 1.11
C ALA A 87 -11.23 -7.61 0.91
N TYR A 88 -10.74 -8.33 -0.09
CA TYR A 88 -9.32 -8.36 -0.44
C TYR A 88 -8.78 -7.00 -0.88
N TYR A 89 -9.55 -6.22 -1.66
CA TYR A 89 -9.16 -4.87 -2.05
C TYR A 89 -9.00 -3.96 -0.82
N ILE A 90 -10.01 -3.92 0.06
CA ILE A 90 -9.95 -3.12 1.30
C ILE A 90 -8.77 -3.57 2.16
N ALA A 91 -8.59 -4.88 2.34
CA ALA A 91 -7.48 -5.43 3.11
C ALA A 91 -6.13 -5.02 2.51
N ALA A 92 -5.96 -5.15 1.19
CA ALA A 92 -4.73 -4.78 0.51
C ALA A 92 -4.42 -3.28 0.68
N THR A 93 -5.43 -2.41 0.55
CA THR A 93 -5.28 -0.96 0.75
C THR A 93 -4.90 -0.63 2.20
N VAL A 94 -5.59 -1.21 3.19
CA VAL A 94 -5.27 -0.97 4.60
C VAL A 94 -3.84 -1.43 4.94
N VAL A 95 -3.42 -2.60 4.44
CA VAL A 95 -2.06 -3.12 4.69
C VAL A 95 -0.99 -2.21 4.10
N ILE A 96 -1.16 -1.71 2.86
CA ILE A 96 -0.16 -0.81 2.27
C ILE A 96 -0.11 0.55 2.98
N THR A 97 -1.24 1.07 3.43
CA THR A 97 -1.29 2.33 4.19
C THR A 97 -0.63 2.18 5.55
N LEU A 98 -0.86 1.07 6.25
CA LEU A 98 -0.14 0.76 7.48
C LEU A 98 1.37 0.62 7.23
N ASN A 99 1.77 -0.09 6.17
CA ASN A 99 3.19 -0.19 5.81
C ASN A 99 3.83 1.18 5.53
N SER A 100 3.12 2.06 4.82
CA SER A 100 3.55 3.43 4.58
C SER A 100 3.74 4.19 5.90
N ALA A 101 2.79 4.07 6.83
CA ALA A 101 2.87 4.69 8.16
C ALA A 101 4.09 4.20 8.95
N LEU A 102 4.29 2.89 8.99
CA LEU A 102 5.42 2.30 9.69
C LEU A 102 6.76 2.72 9.04
N SER A 103 6.81 2.82 7.71
CA SER A 103 8.01 3.21 6.95
C SER A 103 8.38 4.67 7.20
N SER A 104 7.40 5.58 7.19
CA SER A 104 7.62 6.99 7.53
C SER A 104 8.05 7.17 8.99
N ALA A 105 7.46 6.41 9.92
CA ALA A 105 7.87 6.44 11.31
C ALA A 105 9.34 6.03 11.47
N LEU A 106 9.79 4.99 10.76
CA LEU A 106 11.17 4.53 10.78
C LEU A 106 12.13 5.61 10.26
N ILE A 107 11.81 6.22 9.11
CA ILE A 107 12.62 7.31 8.53
C ILE A 107 12.67 8.51 9.49
N TYR A 108 11.57 8.86 10.15
CA TYR A 108 11.54 9.99 11.08
C TYR A 108 12.40 9.73 12.33
N ILE A 109 12.38 8.50 12.85
CA ILE A 109 13.26 8.08 13.94
C ILE A 109 14.73 8.19 13.52
N GLN A 110 15.07 7.72 12.31
CA GLN A 110 16.44 7.81 11.77
C GLN A 110 16.90 9.27 11.63
N VAL A 111 16.07 10.13 11.06
CA VAL A 111 16.35 11.57 10.91
C VAL A 111 16.55 12.23 12.28
N TRP A 112 15.70 11.90 13.26
CA TRP A 112 15.84 12.42 14.61
C TRP A 112 17.12 11.96 15.31
N GLY A 113 17.53 10.71 15.08
CA GLY A 113 18.81 10.17 15.52
C GLY A 113 20.01 10.91 14.92
N TRP A 114 20.01 11.16 13.60
CA TRP A 114 21.06 11.94 12.93
C TRP A 114 21.13 13.39 13.41
N ALA A 115 20.00 13.98 13.78
CA ALA A 115 19.91 15.33 14.32
C ALA A 115 20.25 15.42 15.82
N LYS A 116 21.01 14.45 16.36
CA LYS A 116 21.45 14.39 17.76
C LYS A 116 20.30 14.56 18.77
N LEU A 117 19.12 14.01 18.45
CA LEU A 117 17.95 14.01 19.33
C LEU A 117 17.46 15.43 19.70
N SER A 118 17.61 16.40 18.79
CA SER A 118 17.09 17.75 19.02
C SER A 118 15.58 17.73 19.28
N ARG A 119 15.18 18.25 20.45
CA ARG A 119 13.76 18.31 20.88
C ARG A 119 12.85 19.07 19.91
N PRO A 120 13.21 20.25 19.35
CA PRO A 120 12.31 20.96 18.44
C PRO A 120 12.04 20.16 17.16
N LEU A 121 13.05 19.47 16.62
CA LEU A 121 12.87 18.62 15.44
C LEU A 121 12.01 17.40 15.77
N GLY A 122 12.22 16.76 16.93
CA GLY A 122 11.40 15.63 17.35
C GLY A 122 9.91 15.98 17.44
N ILE A 123 9.57 17.13 18.04
CA ILE A 123 8.19 17.62 18.12
C ILE A 123 7.62 17.88 16.72
N TYR A 124 8.40 18.52 15.84
CA TYR A 124 7.99 18.76 14.46
C TYR A 124 7.69 17.47 13.69
N LEU A 125 8.56 16.46 13.77
CA LEU A 125 8.39 15.18 13.08
C LEU A 125 7.17 14.42 13.59
N VAL A 126 6.93 14.41 14.90
CA VAL A 126 5.74 13.78 15.50
C VAL A 126 4.47 14.49 15.07
N ALA A 127 4.46 15.84 15.08
CA ALA A 127 3.31 16.61 14.62
C ALA A 127 3.02 16.35 13.14
N GLN A 128 4.05 16.38 12.29
CA GLN A 128 3.94 16.09 10.86
C GLN A 128 3.39 14.69 10.60
N PHE A 129 3.87 13.69 11.35
CA PHE A 129 3.40 12.31 11.26
C PHE A 129 1.91 12.20 11.59
N ILE A 130 1.49 12.74 12.74
CA ILE A 130 0.11 12.66 13.20
C ILE A 130 -0.83 13.34 12.20
N ILE A 131 -0.48 14.55 11.74
CA ILE A 131 -1.31 15.31 10.79
C ILE A 131 -1.45 14.54 9.48
N SER A 132 -0.34 14.08 8.91
CA SER A 132 -0.32 13.42 7.60
C SER A 132 -1.15 12.14 7.62
N TYR A 133 -0.93 11.25 8.60
CA TYR A 133 -1.64 9.97 8.65
C TYR A 133 -3.09 10.11 9.10
N SER A 134 -3.42 11.08 9.96
CA SER A 134 -4.82 11.35 10.31
C SER A 134 -5.63 11.74 9.08
N LEU A 135 -5.07 12.58 8.20
CA LEU A 135 -5.71 12.94 6.94
C LEU A 135 -5.85 11.73 6.01
N THR A 136 -4.79 10.93 5.85
CA THR A 136 -4.83 9.71 5.02
C THR A 136 -5.94 8.75 5.47
N PHE A 137 -5.99 8.40 6.76
CA PHE A 137 -7.02 7.51 7.28
C PHE A 137 -8.43 8.10 7.17
N PHE A 138 -8.58 9.41 7.35
CA PHE A 138 -9.86 10.08 7.15
C PHE A 138 -10.35 9.95 5.70
N PHE A 139 -9.49 10.25 4.72
CA PHE A 139 -9.84 10.16 3.31
C PHE A 139 -10.12 8.72 2.87
N GLU A 140 -9.34 7.75 3.35
CA GLU A 140 -9.59 6.32 3.06
C GLU A 140 -10.91 5.84 3.63
N ALA A 141 -11.20 6.15 4.90
CA ALA A 141 -12.47 5.81 5.52
C ALA A 141 -13.65 6.48 4.80
N TRP A 142 -13.48 7.74 4.38
CA TRP A 142 -14.48 8.46 3.60
C TRP A 142 -14.71 7.81 2.24
N TYR A 143 -13.63 7.43 1.53
CA TYR A 143 -13.69 6.76 0.24
C TYR A 143 -14.40 5.41 0.33
N PHE A 144 -14.06 4.56 1.29
CA PHE A 144 -14.72 3.28 1.47
C PHE A 144 -16.20 3.43 1.83
N ARG A 145 -16.54 4.41 2.69
CA ARG A 145 -17.95 4.73 2.99
C ARG A 145 -18.70 5.25 1.76
N SER A 146 -18.05 6.05 0.92
CA SER A 146 -18.63 6.57 -0.32
C SER A 146 -18.95 5.43 -1.29
N ILE A 147 -18.01 4.52 -1.53
CA ILE A 147 -18.23 3.31 -2.35
C ILE A 147 -19.39 2.49 -1.80
N LEU A 148 -19.41 2.24 -0.49
CA LEU A 148 -20.48 1.49 0.15
C LEU A 148 -21.86 2.14 -0.05
N ARG A 149 -21.94 3.47 0.02
CA ARG A 149 -23.19 4.21 -0.23
C ARG A 149 -23.63 4.11 -1.68
N THR A 150 -22.70 4.23 -2.63
CA THR A 150 -22.99 4.14 -4.07
C THR A 150 -23.48 2.75 -4.46
N LEU A 151 -22.83 1.70 -3.98
CA LEU A 151 -23.24 0.31 -4.25
C LEU A 151 -24.61 0.00 -3.62
N ARG A 152 -24.87 0.46 -2.40
CA ARG A 152 -26.16 0.26 -1.72
C ARG A 152 -27.31 0.99 -2.41
N ARG A 153 -27.04 2.07 -3.16
CA ARG A 153 -28.03 2.84 -3.92
C ARG A 153 -28.45 2.20 -5.26
N GLY A 154 -27.96 0.99 -5.58
CA GLY A 154 -28.59 0.15 -6.60
C GLY A 154 -28.17 0.42 -8.05
N TYR A 155 -26.90 0.74 -8.31
CA TYR A 155 -26.38 0.60 -9.68
C TYR A 155 -26.00 -0.87 -9.90
N THR A 156 -26.97 -1.69 -10.29
CA THR A 156 -26.73 -2.99 -10.90
C THR A 156 -26.11 -2.76 -12.28
N ALA A 157 -24.81 -2.49 -12.34
CA ALA A 157 -24.07 -2.83 -13.54
C ALA A 157 -24.24 -4.35 -13.75
N PRO A 158 -24.45 -4.83 -14.98
CA PRO A 158 -24.66 -6.26 -15.22
C PRO A 158 -23.47 -7.05 -14.66
N LEU A 159 -23.76 -7.87 -13.65
CA LEU A 159 -22.82 -8.75 -12.93
C LEU A 159 -22.02 -9.70 -13.85
N SER A 160 -22.42 -9.85 -15.12
CA SER A 160 -21.74 -10.64 -16.13
C SER A 160 -20.52 -9.95 -16.76
N ALA A 161 -20.29 -8.65 -16.51
CA ALA A 161 -19.16 -7.90 -17.07
C ALA A 161 -17.92 -7.87 -16.14
N MET A 162 -18.07 -8.17 -14.85
CA MET A 162 -16.96 -8.23 -13.87
C MET A 162 -16.53 -9.67 -13.60
N ASN A 163 -16.26 -10.44 -14.65
CA ASN A 163 -15.68 -11.80 -14.51
C ASN A 163 -14.22 -11.78 -14.02
N ASN A 164 -13.65 -10.60 -13.83
CA ASN A 164 -12.40 -10.38 -13.11
C ASN A 164 -12.66 -9.29 -12.07
N CYS A 165 -11.87 -9.27 -10.99
CA CYS A 165 -11.76 -8.12 -10.11
C CYS A 165 -11.15 -6.91 -10.84
N PHE A 166 -11.86 -6.38 -11.86
CA PHE A 166 -11.75 -5.10 -12.53
C PHE A 166 -12.74 -5.07 -13.71
#